data_AF-A0A919YC22-F1
#
_entry.id   AF-A0A919YC22-F1
#
_cell.length_a   1.000
_cell.length_b   1.000
_cell.length_c   1.000
_cell.angle_alpha   90.00
_cell.angle_beta   90.00
_cell.angle_gamma   90.00
#
_symmetry.space_group_name_H-M   'P 1'
#
loop_
_entity.id
_entity.type
_entity.pdbx_description
1 polymer ?
#
loop_
_entity_poly.entity_id
_entity_poly.type
_entity_poly.pdbx_seq_one_letter_code
_entity_poly.pdbx_strand_id
1 'polypeptide(L)'
;MNLKIEKVPVVLNGVVRNLVFDLNAHYELSKKYITLQKLVDEIQRKSVDSMPEILQCGFAHEEEIPLIELGLLVDVSNIDYLTLQTIQALMFSLPDSNKFNENQIPKPTADEDAVWDWDWLYYMGTVLLNMSEAVFWRSSPRKLFALWAVHKKYNGLETSDGQEVSRATEAWLDQYI
;
A
#
# COMPACT_ATOMS: atom_id res chain seq x y z
N MET A 1 16.83 -3.07 -6.13
CA MET A 1 15.56 -3.01 -5.34
C MET A 1 14.87 -4.35 -5.51
N ASN A 2 14.50 -5.03 -4.42
CA ASN A 2 13.76 -6.28 -4.54
C ASN A 2 12.29 -5.96 -4.86
N LEU A 3 11.82 -6.36 -6.03
CA LEU A 3 10.43 -6.18 -6.48
C LEU A 3 9.55 -7.40 -6.19
N LYS A 4 10.15 -8.45 -5.62
CA LYS A 4 9.42 -9.65 -5.22
C LYS A 4 8.49 -9.31 -4.06
N ILE A 5 7.32 -9.92 -4.08
CA ILE A 5 6.39 -9.86 -2.96
C ILE A 5 7.04 -10.60 -1.78
N GLU A 6 7.27 -9.86 -0.70
CA GLU A 6 7.76 -10.43 0.55
C GLU A 6 6.62 -11.13 1.26
N LYS A 7 6.89 -12.33 1.78
CA LYS A 7 5.94 -13.21 2.45
C LYS A 7 6.29 -13.29 3.92
N VAL A 8 5.30 -13.10 4.79
CA VAL A 8 5.49 -13.21 6.24
C VAL A 8 4.89 -14.51 6.74
N PRO A 9 5.68 -15.48 7.23
CA PRO A 9 5.16 -16.76 7.69
C PRO A 9 4.42 -16.60 9.02
N VAL A 10 3.20 -17.13 9.06
CA VAL A 10 2.34 -17.19 10.25
C VAL A 10 2.00 -18.63 10.56
N VAL A 11 2.20 -19.04 11.81
CA VAL A 11 1.76 -20.35 12.29
C VAL A 11 0.38 -20.24 12.91
N LEU A 12 -0.62 -20.90 12.30
CA LEU A 12 -1.97 -21.03 12.83
C LEU A 12 -2.23 -22.52 13.10
N ASN A 13 -2.44 -22.88 14.36
CA ASN A 13 -2.70 -24.27 14.79
C ASN A 13 -1.70 -25.30 14.19
N GLY A 14 -0.41 -24.96 14.19
CA GLY A 14 0.65 -25.83 13.66
C GLY A 14 0.80 -25.83 12.13
N VAL A 15 -0.06 -25.12 11.39
CA VAL A 15 0.06 -24.95 9.93
C VAL A 15 0.73 -23.62 9.63
N VAL A 16 1.75 -23.65 8.77
CA VAL A 16 2.42 -22.43 8.28
C VAL A 16 1.64 -21.89 7.07
N ARG A 17 1.20 -20.64 7.17
CA ARG A 17 0.63 -19.85 6.08
C ARG A 17 1.51 -18.63 5.82
N ASN A 18 1.43 -18.02 4.64
CA ASN A 18 2.13 -16.76 4.38
C ASN A 18 1.13 -15.61 4.34
N LEU A 19 1.41 -14.53 5.04
CA LEU A 19 0.68 -13.27 4.92
C LEU A 19 1.28 -12.41 3.79
N VAL A 20 0.40 -11.91 2.93
CA VAL A 20 0.69 -10.91 1.91
C VAL A 20 -0.51 -9.98 1.78
N PHE A 21 -0.26 -8.67 1.87
CA PHE A 21 -1.26 -7.66 1.53
C PHE A 21 -1.03 -7.14 0.11
N ASP A 22 -1.64 -7.81 -0.87
CA ASP A 22 -1.67 -7.34 -2.27
C ASP A 22 -2.69 -6.21 -2.46
N LEU A 23 -2.77 -5.63 -3.66
CA LEU A 23 -3.71 -4.54 -3.95
C LEU A 23 -5.16 -4.93 -3.71
N ASN A 24 -5.52 -6.21 -3.93
CA ASN A 24 -6.84 -6.72 -3.59
C ASN A 24 -7.09 -6.67 -2.07
N ALA A 25 -6.15 -7.16 -1.27
CA ALA A 25 -6.25 -7.09 0.19
C ALA A 25 -6.38 -5.64 0.70
N HIS A 26 -5.58 -4.72 0.17
CA HIS A 26 -5.70 -3.29 0.51
C HIS A 26 -7.05 -2.70 0.11
N TYR A 27 -7.58 -3.08 -1.05
CA TYR A 27 -8.89 -2.63 -1.52
C TYR A 27 -10.01 -3.08 -0.59
N GLU A 28 -10.06 -4.37 -0.27
CA GLU A 28 -11.07 -4.91 0.65
C GLU A 28 -10.98 -4.27 2.04
N LEU A 29 -9.77 -4.11 2.59
CA LEU A 29 -9.58 -3.47 3.89
C LEU A 29 -9.97 -1.99 3.87
N SER A 30 -9.75 -1.28 2.76
CA SER A 30 -10.12 0.13 2.62
C SER A 30 -11.64 0.36 2.69
N LYS A 31 -12.46 -0.61 2.28
CA LYS A 31 -13.92 -0.52 2.39
C LYS A 31 -14.41 -0.40 3.84
N LYS A 32 -13.66 -0.99 4.78
CA LYS A 32 -14.01 -1.00 6.21
C LYS A 32 -13.24 0.03 7.01
N TYR A 33 -11.92 0.09 6.83
CA TYR A 33 -11.03 0.91 7.65
C TYR A 33 -10.76 2.28 7.05
N ILE A 34 -11.10 2.51 5.77
CA ILE A 34 -10.97 3.78 5.01
C ILE A 34 -9.51 4.20 4.79
N THR A 35 -8.72 4.34 5.86
CA THR A 35 -7.31 4.78 5.81
C THR A 35 -6.38 3.71 6.36
N LEU A 36 -5.13 3.74 5.93
CA LEU A 36 -4.08 2.87 6.45
C LEU A 36 -3.89 3.08 7.96
N GLN A 37 -3.96 4.33 8.44
CA GLN A 37 -3.80 4.64 9.85
C GLN A 37 -4.90 3.97 10.68
N LYS A 38 -6.16 4.07 10.27
CA LYS A 38 -7.29 3.40 10.94
C LYS A 38 -7.14 1.88 10.96
N LEU A 39 -6.64 1.29 9.87
CA LEU A 39 -6.32 -0.15 9.83
C LEU A 39 -5.23 -0.50 10.84
N VAL A 40 -4.13 0.27 10.88
CA VAL A 40 -3.04 0.06 11.83
C VAL A 40 -3.52 0.21 13.28
N ASP A 41 -4.31 1.24 13.57
CA ASP A 41 -4.92 1.46 14.90
C ASP A 41 -5.77 0.26 15.31
N GLU A 42 -6.58 -0.28 14.40
CA GLU A 42 -7.40 -1.46 14.68
C GLU A 42 -6.55 -2.70 14.95
N ILE A 43 -5.48 -2.93 14.18
CA ILE A 43 -4.54 -4.03 14.41
C ILE A 43 -3.85 -3.89 15.78
N GLN A 44 -3.48 -2.66 16.16
CA GLN A 44 -2.83 -2.35 17.43
C GLN A 44 -3.76 -2.44 18.64
N ARG A 45 -5.08 -2.30 18.45
CA ARG A 45 -6.07 -2.61 19.50
C ARG A 45 -6.10 -4.09 19.89
N LYS A 46 -5.47 -4.97 19.10
CA LYS A 46 -5.40 -6.41 19.36
C LYS A 46 -6.80 -7.01 19.52
N SER A 47 -7.73 -6.56 18.67
CA SER A 47 -9.10 -7.05 18.66
C SER A 47 -9.13 -8.47 18.10
N VAL A 48 -9.52 -9.44 18.94
CA VAL A 48 -9.77 -10.83 18.51
C VAL A 48 -10.96 -10.93 17.55
N ASP A 49 -11.87 -9.94 17.56
CA ASP A 49 -13.03 -9.91 16.67
C ASP A 49 -12.66 -9.40 15.27
N SER A 50 -11.73 -8.43 15.18
CA SER A 50 -11.35 -7.79 13.91
C SER A 50 -10.21 -8.53 13.19
N MET A 51 -9.30 -9.16 13.94
CA MET A 51 -8.12 -9.82 13.37
C MET A 51 -8.45 -10.93 12.34
N PRO A 52 -9.48 -11.79 12.52
CA PRO A 52 -9.84 -12.80 11.53
C PRO A 52 -10.09 -12.24 10.13
N GLU A 53 -10.79 -11.11 10.02
CA GLU A 53 -11.10 -10.48 8.73
C GLU A 53 -9.84 -9.90 8.07
N ILE A 54 -8.95 -9.33 8.88
CA ILE A 54 -7.67 -8.77 8.41
C ILE A 54 -6.77 -9.89 7.90
N LEU A 55 -6.70 -11.01 8.64
CA LEU A 55 -5.97 -12.20 8.22
C LEU A 55 -6.56 -12.83 6.96
N GLN A 56 -7.89 -12.87 6.84
CA GLN A 56 -8.55 -13.40 5.63
C GLN A 56 -8.10 -12.63 4.38
N CYS A 57 -8.08 -11.29 4.45
CA CYS A 57 -7.55 -10.46 3.37
C CYS A 57 -6.09 -10.79 3.06
N GLY A 58 -5.26 -10.96 4.09
CA GLY A 58 -3.83 -11.28 3.94
C GLY A 58 -3.53 -12.69 3.41
N PHE A 59 -4.46 -13.64 3.54
CA PHE A 59 -4.33 -15.01 3.06
C PHE A 59 -4.99 -15.27 1.70
N ALA A 60 -5.76 -14.30 1.17
CA ALA A 60 -6.53 -14.43 -0.07
C ALA A 60 -5.71 -14.77 -1.34
N HIS A 61 -4.38 -14.80 -1.26
CA HIS A 61 -3.47 -15.17 -2.34
C HIS A 61 -3.04 -16.65 -2.34
N GLU A 62 -3.27 -17.38 -1.25
CA GLU A 62 -2.98 -18.81 -1.16
C GLU A 62 -4.26 -19.62 -1.43
N GLU A 63 -5.02 -19.86 -0.38
CA GLU A 63 -6.27 -20.61 -0.37
C GLU A 63 -7.24 -19.87 0.54
N GLU A 64 -8.50 -19.81 0.15
CA GLU A 64 -9.52 -19.11 0.92
C GLU A 64 -9.78 -19.86 2.23
N ILE A 65 -9.42 -19.23 3.35
CA ILE A 65 -9.77 -19.72 4.69
C ILE A 65 -11.09 -19.06 5.09
N PRO A 66 -12.14 -19.82 5.42
CA PRO A 66 -13.40 -19.26 5.87
C PRO A 66 -13.21 -18.39 7.12
N LEU A 67 -13.89 -17.25 7.17
CA LEU A 67 -13.80 -16.31 8.30
C LEU A 67 -14.15 -16.98 9.65
N ILE A 68 -15.11 -17.90 9.65
CA ILE A 68 -15.50 -18.68 10.84
C ILE A 68 -14.32 -19.52 11.36
N GLU A 69 -13.55 -20.14 10.46
CA GLU A 69 -12.39 -20.93 10.85
C GLU A 69 -11.29 -20.03 11.42
N LEU A 70 -11.01 -18.89 10.78
CA LEU A 70 -10.06 -17.90 11.33
C LEU A 70 -10.51 -17.38 12.71
N GLY A 71 -11.81 -17.16 12.91
CA GLY A 71 -12.37 -16.76 14.20
C GLY A 71 -12.17 -17.78 15.33
N LEU A 72 -12.00 -19.06 14.99
CA LEU A 72 -11.65 -20.12 15.96
C LEU A 72 -10.15 -20.23 16.21
N LEU A 73 -9.33 -19.69 15.30
CA LEU A 73 -7.87 -19.77 15.34
C LEU A 73 -7.23 -18.54 15.97
N VAL A 74 -7.98 -17.46 16.19
CA VAL A 74 -7.52 -16.22 16.83
C VAL A 74 -8.06 -16.15 18.24
N ASP A 75 -7.16 -15.97 19.21
CA ASP A 75 -7.54 -15.78 20.60
C ASP A 75 -6.51 -14.93 21.36
N VAL A 76 -6.78 -14.69 22.65
CA VAL A 76 -5.90 -13.90 23.52
C VAL A 76 -4.49 -14.48 23.69
N SER A 77 -4.30 -15.78 23.43
CA SER A 77 -3.00 -16.44 23.57
C SER A 77 -2.06 -16.17 22.40
N ASN A 78 -2.61 -15.87 21.21
CA ASN A 78 -1.81 -15.65 19.99
C ASN A 78 -1.96 -14.25 19.38
N ILE A 79 -2.88 -13.42 19.85
CA ILE A 79 -3.15 -12.11 19.26
C ILE A 79 -1.92 -11.20 19.18
N ASP A 80 -1.03 -11.22 20.19
CA ASP A 80 0.21 -10.42 20.17
C ASP A 80 1.14 -10.81 19.01
N TYR A 81 1.28 -12.11 18.79
CA TYR A 81 2.07 -12.65 17.69
C TYR A 81 1.42 -12.28 16.36
N LEU A 82 0.11 -12.46 16.21
CA LEU A 82 -0.62 -12.15 15.00
C LEU A 82 -0.57 -10.65 14.66
N THR A 83 -0.76 -9.78 15.65
CA THR A 83 -0.60 -8.32 15.48
C THR A 83 0.77 -7.97 14.92
N LEU A 84 1.86 -8.55 15.46
CA LEU A 84 3.22 -8.27 14.97
C LEU A 84 3.40 -8.74 13.52
N GLN A 85 3.00 -9.96 13.20
CA GLN A 85 3.13 -10.51 11.85
C GLN A 85 2.29 -9.73 10.82
N THR A 86 1.07 -9.35 11.20
CA THR A 86 0.17 -8.56 10.36
C THR A 86 0.74 -7.17 10.07
N ILE A 87 1.24 -6.46 11.08
CA ILE A 87 1.90 -5.15 10.88
C ILE A 87 3.12 -5.31 9.97
N GLN A 88 3.95 -6.34 10.20
CA GLN A 88 5.13 -6.59 9.38
C GLN A 88 4.77 -6.84 7.91
N ALA A 89 3.79 -7.70 7.64
CA ALA A 89 3.32 -7.99 6.29
C ALA A 89 2.74 -6.75 5.60
N LEU A 90 1.99 -5.94 6.35
CA LEU A 90 1.45 -4.67 5.86
C LEU A 90 2.59 -3.72 5.47
N MET A 91 3.60 -3.54 6.32
CA MET A 91 4.75 -2.68 6.03
C MET A 91 5.56 -3.15 4.82
N PHE A 92 5.73 -4.46 4.64
CA PHE A 92 6.36 -5.00 3.44
C PHE A 92 5.58 -4.73 2.16
N SER A 93 4.26 -4.62 2.23
CA SER A 93 3.45 -4.31 1.05
C SER A 93 3.52 -2.85 0.60
N LEU A 94 3.81 -1.92 1.52
CA LEU A 94 3.76 -0.48 1.26
C LEU A 94 5.01 0.03 0.52
N PRO A 95 4.91 1.14 -0.22
CA PRO A 95 6.05 1.80 -0.85
C PRO A 95 7.09 2.27 0.18
N ASP A 96 8.37 2.26 -0.19
CA ASP A 96 9.45 2.77 0.67
C ASP A 96 9.33 4.30 0.83
N SER A 97 9.07 4.80 2.03
CA SER A 97 8.90 6.23 2.33
C SER A 97 10.09 7.11 1.94
N ASN A 98 11.31 6.53 1.86
CA ASN A 98 12.53 7.29 1.54
C ASN A 98 12.79 7.51 0.02
N LYS A 99 11.91 7.05 -0.88
CA LYS A 99 12.17 7.11 -2.35
C LYS A 99 11.07 7.72 -3.20
N PHE A 100 9.89 7.94 -2.63
CA PHE A 100 8.79 8.60 -3.33
C PHE A 100 8.70 10.03 -2.81
N ASN A 101 9.14 11.00 -3.61
CA ASN A 101 8.91 12.41 -3.33
C ASN A 101 7.41 12.61 -3.04
N GLU A 102 7.08 13.24 -1.92
CA GLU A 102 5.69 13.51 -1.48
C GLU A 102 4.86 14.29 -2.53
N ASN A 103 5.53 14.92 -3.50
CA ASN A 103 4.92 15.63 -4.63
C ASN A 103 4.56 14.73 -5.84
N GLN A 104 4.82 13.42 -5.78
CA GLN A 104 4.69 12.50 -6.93
C GLN A 104 3.68 11.35 -6.74
N ILE A 105 3.07 11.29 -5.56
CA ILE A 105 1.83 10.56 -5.29
C ILE A 105 0.71 11.55 -5.67
N PRO A 106 -0.41 11.14 -6.30
CA PRO A 106 -1.56 12.03 -6.44
C PRO A 106 -1.85 12.62 -5.07
N LYS A 107 -1.66 13.93 -4.94
CA LYS A 107 -1.76 14.61 -3.65
C LYS A 107 -3.22 14.45 -3.22
N PRO A 108 -3.52 13.67 -2.17
CA PRO A 108 -4.84 13.72 -1.55
C PRO A 108 -5.00 15.16 -1.10
N THR A 109 -6.20 15.70 -1.29
CA THR A 109 -6.58 17.02 -0.80
C THR A 109 -6.18 17.17 0.67
N ALA A 110 -5.06 17.85 0.92
CA ALA A 110 -4.60 18.50 2.15
C ALA A 110 -5.02 17.95 3.55
N ASP A 111 -5.29 16.66 3.69
CA ASP A 111 -5.54 15.99 4.97
C ASP A 111 -4.67 14.73 5.03
N GLU A 112 -3.97 14.54 6.15
CA GLU A 112 -2.97 13.49 6.41
C GLU A 112 -3.55 12.06 6.51
N ASP A 113 -4.69 11.81 5.87
CA ASP A 113 -5.46 10.57 5.84
C ASP A 113 -5.74 10.18 4.37
N ALA A 114 -4.67 9.96 3.61
CA ALA A 114 -4.71 9.69 2.18
C ALA A 114 -5.54 8.43 1.83
N VAL A 115 -6.83 8.60 1.55
CA VAL A 115 -7.67 7.58 0.91
C VAL A 115 -7.11 7.30 -0.47
N TRP A 116 -6.90 6.02 -0.81
CA TRP A 116 -6.37 5.66 -2.12
C TRP A 116 -7.42 5.92 -3.21
N ASP A 117 -6.99 6.59 -4.27
CA ASP A 117 -7.78 6.71 -5.50
C ASP A 117 -7.66 5.39 -6.30
N TRP A 118 -8.57 4.46 -6.01
CA TRP A 118 -8.58 3.13 -6.61
C TRP A 118 -8.82 3.16 -8.13
N ASP A 119 -9.62 4.11 -8.62
CA ASP A 119 -9.88 4.27 -10.05
C ASP A 119 -8.60 4.68 -10.78
N TRP A 120 -7.88 5.66 -10.22
CA TRP A 120 -6.57 6.05 -10.73
C TRP A 120 -5.54 4.92 -10.65
N LEU A 121 -5.45 4.21 -9.52
CA LEU A 121 -4.52 3.09 -9.36
C LEU A 121 -4.80 1.98 -10.38
N TYR A 122 -6.08 1.66 -10.61
CA TYR A 122 -6.49 0.67 -11.59
C TYR A 122 -6.15 1.11 -13.02
N TYR A 123 -6.45 2.35 -13.38
CA TYR A 123 -6.07 2.94 -14.66
C TYR A 123 -4.54 2.93 -14.87
N MET A 124 -3.78 3.36 -13.86
CA MET A 124 -2.32 3.37 -13.90
C MET A 124 -1.77 1.95 -14.11
N GLY A 125 -2.28 0.96 -13.38
CA GLY A 125 -1.84 -0.43 -13.51
C GLY A 125 -2.19 -1.06 -14.85
N THR A 126 -3.45 -0.94 -15.27
CA THR A 126 -3.97 -1.67 -16.43
C THR A 126 -3.71 -0.98 -17.76
N VAL A 127 -3.80 0.36 -17.80
CA VAL A 127 -3.63 1.14 -19.03
C VAL A 127 -2.18 1.60 -19.19
N LEU A 128 -1.64 2.32 -18.20
CA LEU A 128 -0.30 2.93 -18.34
C LEU A 128 0.83 1.91 -18.22
N LEU A 129 0.69 0.96 -17.29
CA LEU A 129 1.68 -0.11 -17.06
C LEU A 129 1.35 -1.41 -17.80
N ASN A 130 0.25 -1.45 -18.55
CA ASN A 130 -0.19 -2.59 -19.37
C ASN A 130 -0.24 -3.92 -18.58
N MET A 131 -0.69 -3.89 -17.32
CA MET A 131 -0.93 -5.09 -16.54
C MET A 131 -2.29 -5.70 -16.88
N SER A 132 -2.38 -7.03 -16.97
CA SER A 132 -3.67 -7.70 -16.88
C SER A 132 -4.29 -7.47 -15.50
N GLU A 133 -5.62 -7.46 -15.41
CA GLU A 133 -6.36 -7.32 -14.15
C GLU A 133 -5.88 -8.28 -13.05
N ALA A 134 -5.69 -9.56 -13.37
CA ALA A 134 -5.19 -10.56 -12.42
C ALA A 134 -3.80 -10.20 -11.86
N VAL A 135 -2.91 -9.65 -12.70
CA VAL A 135 -1.57 -9.22 -12.27
C VAL A 135 -1.62 -7.94 -11.45
N PHE A 136 -2.55 -7.03 -11.76
CA PHE A 136 -2.78 -5.82 -10.99
C PHE A 136 -3.20 -6.19 -9.56
N TRP A 137 -4.28 -6.94 -9.40
CA TRP A 137 -4.82 -7.28 -8.08
C TRP A 137 -3.86 -8.10 -7.21
N ARG A 138 -3.01 -8.94 -7.83
CA ARG A 138 -1.97 -9.72 -7.15
C ARG A 138 -0.65 -9.00 -6.93
N SER A 139 -0.51 -7.75 -7.38
CA SER A 139 0.70 -6.96 -7.12
C SER A 139 0.60 -6.26 -5.76
N SER A 140 1.74 -6.05 -5.10
CA SER A 140 1.78 -5.19 -3.92
C SER A 140 1.78 -3.70 -4.32
N PRO A 141 1.29 -2.80 -3.46
CA PRO A 141 1.45 -1.36 -3.63
C PRO A 141 2.91 -0.98 -3.93
N ARG A 142 3.86 -1.51 -3.15
CA ARG A 142 5.30 -1.33 -3.37
C ARG A 142 5.72 -1.59 -4.82
N LYS A 143 5.30 -2.72 -5.38
CA LYS A 143 5.62 -3.09 -6.77
C LYS A 143 4.97 -2.15 -7.78
N LEU A 144 3.69 -1.82 -7.58
CA LEU A 144 2.96 -0.93 -8.47
C LEU A 144 3.63 0.46 -8.54
N PHE A 145 3.90 1.07 -7.39
CA PHE A 145 4.54 2.38 -7.32
C PHE A 145 5.99 2.36 -7.84
N ALA A 146 6.73 1.26 -7.62
CA ALA A 146 8.05 1.09 -8.19
C ALA A 146 8.05 1.08 -9.72
N LEU A 147 7.11 0.35 -10.32
CA LEU A 147 6.95 0.29 -11.78
C LEU A 147 6.51 1.64 -12.33
N TRP A 148 5.63 2.34 -11.62
CA TRP A 148 5.24 3.70 -11.98
C TRP A 148 6.42 4.68 -11.96
N ALA A 149 7.27 4.63 -10.94
CA ALA A 149 8.48 5.47 -10.89
C ALA A 149 9.39 5.23 -12.10
N VAL A 150 9.60 3.95 -12.46
CA VAL A 150 10.38 3.58 -13.65
C VAL A 150 9.69 4.06 -14.94
N HIS A 151 8.38 3.89 -15.06
CA HIS A 151 7.61 4.35 -16.21
C HIS A 151 7.76 5.86 -16.41
N LYS A 152 7.63 6.66 -15.35
CA LYS A 152 7.82 8.11 -15.42
C LYS A 152 9.22 8.48 -15.90
N LYS A 153 10.24 7.86 -15.33
CA LYS A 153 11.65 8.09 -15.69
C LYS A 153 11.92 7.87 -17.17
N TYR A 154 11.43 6.78 -17.74
CA TYR A 154 11.68 6.46 -19.15
C TYR A 154 10.81 7.22 -20.14
N ASN A 155 9.64 7.72 -19.71
CA ASN A 155 8.75 8.52 -20.55
C ASN A 155 8.96 10.04 -20.39
N GLY A 156 10.01 10.47 -19.68
CA GLY A 156 10.30 11.90 -19.46
C GLY A 156 9.22 12.62 -18.66
N LEU A 157 8.45 11.90 -17.85
CA LEU A 157 7.40 12.44 -16.97
C LEU A 157 7.95 12.81 -15.58
N GLU A 158 9.23 12.58 -15.32
CA GLU A 158 9.92 13.23 -14.21
C GLU A 158 10.08 14.70 -14.57
N THR A 159 9.14 15.54 -14.13
CA THR A 159 9.36 16.97 -14.14
C THR A 159 10.62 17.28 -13.33
N SER A 160 11.47 18.13 -13.89
CA SER A 160 12.65 18.71 -13.25
C SER A 160 12.24 19.67 -12.12
N ASP A 161 11.40 19.23 -11.19
CA ASP A 161 10.89 20.08 -10.12
C ASP A 161 11.92 20.14 -8.99
N GLY A 162 12.91 20.98 -9.23
CA GLY A 162 13.98 21.33 -8.30
C GLY A 162 14.82 22.54 -8.72
N GLN A 163 14.65 23.09 -9.93
CA GLN A 163 15.25 24.37 -10.32
C GLN A 163 14.29 25.19 -11.18
N GLU A 164 14.21 26.48 -10.87
CA GLU A 164 13.48 27.56 -11.55
C GLU A 164 12.04 27.86 -11.09
N VAL A 165 11.93 28.44 -9.89
CA VAL A 165 11.27 29.76 -9.77
C VAL A 165 12.21 30.73 -9.06
N SER A 166 13.30 31.11 -9.73
CA SER A 166 14.12 32.28 -9.35
C SER A 166 14.58 33.09 -10.57
N ARG A 167 14.00 32.87 -11.75
CA ARG A 167 14.32 33.64 -12.97
C ARG A 167 13.19 34.50 -13.51
N ALA A 168 12.09 34.62 -12.77
CA ALA A 168 11.00 35.55 -13.09
C ALA A 168 11.04 36.86 -12.29
N THR A 169 11.92 36.96 -11.27
CA THR A 169 12.00 38.15 -10.39
C THR A 169 13.16 39.09 -10.70
N GLU A 170 14.15 38.70 -11.51
CA GLU A 170 15.25 39.61 -11.93
C GLU A 170 14.93 40.40 -13.21
N ALA A 171 13.92 40.03 -13.99
CA ALA A 171 13.57 40.73 -15.23
C ALA A 171 12.63 41.95 -15.05
N TRP A 172 12.16 42.23 -13.83
CA TRP A 172 11.20 43.31 -13.55
C TRP A 172 11.78 44.51 -12.77
N LEU A 173 13.06 44.49 -12.40
CA LEU A 173 13.68 45.59 -11.64
C LEU A 173 14.47 46.60 -12.50
N ASP A 174 14.71 46.32 -13.78
CA ASP A 174 15.54 47.19 -14.64
C ASP A 174 14.75 48.11 -15.58
N GLN A 175 13.44 48.28 -15.39
CA GLN A 175 12.63 49.18 -16.22
C GLN A 175 12.12 50.45 -15.51
N TYR A 176 12.56 50.71 -14.27
CA TYR A 176 12.25 51.96 -13.56
C TYR A 176 13.41 52.43 -12.67
N ILE A 177 14.49 52.93 -13.28
CA ILE A 177 15.33 54.02 -12.75
C ILE A 177 15.68 54.96 -13.90
#